data_AF-A0A814WPU8-F1
#
_entry.id   AF-A0A814WPU8-F1
#
_cell.length_a   1.000
_cell.length_b   1.000
_cell.length_c   1.000
_cell.angle_alpha   90.00
_cell.angle_beta   90.00
_cell.angle_gamma   90.00
#
_symmetry.space_group_name_H-M   'P 1'
#
loop_
_entity.id
_entity.type
_entity.pdbx_description
1 polymer ?
#
loop_
_entity_poly.entity_id
_entity_poly.type
_entity_poly.pdbx_seq_one_letter_code
_entity_poly.pdbx_strand_id
1 'polypeptide(L)'
;MDFDLEQTIDFVEDRNFKRSLKYSEKQKKKRKLYFEQPSNNNELPDVISSFPLHIDIKPSPTKNTEDNYFLKKQIIENLDHMNQIESINAYDDDNDDEVIDYPSDDSKYCIDHDIHPENLLHYYTDISTNEFCSSLLNLLRKSNTCKLHANRLLSFISSILPAPNNVPKKMEDLLKQLEIANNTFKKYLFCTICKEYLSFENKFCSKCSPNDPKRFAFVYDMNIEESIKNIHIRLERDIKEYQNQLRLMDDQDLTNDIGFNNLYQQLLRDNSNDNFITFLLHLDDIRLSKSTKMKMWLFSGSIIELRPQLRGQRIMINENYRINIKFLSITGDSPALSKILNFNGHNGYYCCHFCYIRGIHTDKKKRQYFYEQKVFLRDIQKYEKYSQEAEELKEIVYGHKGVSILREVLDVRLPHAHYYSIDSYLHGKISQPKYELISQSIDSITDINLNDYTIILQYHKKTCNCSDPLNCISIHRRCLIRNHMFHSFIYNKKGKSNSYFVSYVKSENAQVKHFGKIILFFSFMNNNYALVQRHVQSEKFSGLFKQSAYFFLLEKVVDKFFWLVSKEPANLFDIVPINQVIKHCITFQFQQQLIVTEISAYHEHD
;
A
#
# COMPACT_ATOMS: atom_id res chain seq x y z
N MET A 1 38.35 -8.62 17.96
CA MET A 1 37.25 -9.41 18.56
C MET A 1 36.37 -9.86 17.43
N ASP A 2 36.67 -11.04 16.89
CA ASP A 2 35.97 -11.61 15.74
C ASP A 2 34.64 -12.19 16.22
N PHE A 3 33.56 -11.48 15.88
CA PHE A 3 32.20 -11.98 16.08
C PHE A 3 31.84 -12.84 14.88
N ASP A 4 31.71 -14.14 15.11
CA ASP A 4 31.43 -15.15 14.10
C ASP A 4 30.02 -14.96 13.50
N LEU A 5 29.91 -15.15 12.18
CA LEU A 5 28.69 -14.89 11.41
C LEU A 5 27.51 -15.76 11.90
N GLU A 6 27.79 -16.97 12.37
CA GLU A 6 26.80 -17.89 12.93
C GLU A 6 26.17 -17.34 14.22
N GLN A 7 26.95 -16.75 15.13
CA GLN A 7 26.42 -16.19 16.38
C GLN A 7 25.48 -14.99 16.13
N THR A 8 25.70 -14.27 15.03
CA THR A 8 24.82 -13.16 14.62
C THR A 8 23.49 -13.69 14.06
N ILE A 9 23.52 -14.79 13.31
CA ILE A 9 22.31 -15.44 12.77
C ILE A 9 21.48 -16.01 13.92
N ASP A 10 22.11 -16.74 14.85
CA ASP A 10 21.45 -17.31 16.03
C ASP A 10 20.80 -16.22 16.91
N PHE A 11 21.49 -15.08 17.09
CA PHE A 11 20.93 -13.94 17.83
C PHE A 11 19.70 -13.34 17.14
N VAL A 12 19.69 -13.27 15.81
CA VAL A 12 18.55 -12.75 15.04
C VAL A 12 17.37 -13.73 15.08
N GLU A 13 17.63 -15.03 14.97
CA GLU A 13 16.61 -16.08 15.04
C GLU A 13 15.96 -16.16 16.43
N ASP A 14 16.76 -16.17 17.51
CA ASP A 14 16.25 -16.13 18.89
C ASP A 14 15.42 -14.86 19.17
N ARG A 15 15.90 -13.70 18.69
CA ARG A 15 15.15 -12.45 18.81
C ARG A 15 13.82 -12.48 18.06
N ASN A 16 13.77 -13.10 16.88
CA ASN A 16 12.53 -13.24 16.10
C ASN A 16 11.57 -14.25 16.75
N PHE A 17 12.08 -15.36 17.27
CA PHE A 17 11.32 -16.35 18.03
C PHE A 17 10.67 -15.74 19.28
N LYS A 18 11.45 -14.99 20.09
CA LYS A 18 10.95 -14.26 21.27
C LYS A 18 9.87 -13.23 20.93
N ARG A 19 9.96 -12.57 19.76
CA ARG A 19 8.91 -11.65 19.27
C ARG A 19 7.64 -12.38 18.88
N SER A 20 7.75 -13.52 18.21
CA SER A 20 6.61 -14.36 17.82
C SER A 20 5.85 -14.88 19.05
N LEU A 21 6.58 -15.36 20.07
CA LEU A 21 6.01 -15.77 21.36
C LEU A 21 5.25 -14.64 22.07
N LYS A 22 5.87 -13.45 22.21
CA LYS A 22 5.19 -12.28 22.82
C LYS A 22 3.93 -11.86 22.06
N TYR A 23 3.94 -11.96 20.73
CA TYR A 23 2.76 -11.67 19.91
C TYR A 23 1.63 -12.69 20.14
N SER A 24 1.98 -13.98 20.16
CA SER A 24 1.04 -15.09 20.44
C SER A 24 0.40 -14.96 21.83
N GLU A 25 1.19 -14.65 22.86
CA GLU A 25 0.68 -14.42 24.22
C GLU A 25 -0.25 -13.22 24.31
N LYS A 26 0.08 -12.12 23.62
CA LYS A 26 -0.79 -10.93 23.56
C LYS A 26 -2.13 -11.22 22.89
N GLN A 27 -2.14 -12.07 21.85
CA GLN A 27 -3.36 -12.55 21.21
C GLN A 27 -4.18 -13.47 22.13
N LYS A 28 -3.53 -14.38 22.87
CA LYS A 28 -4.19 -15.22 23.89
C LYS A 28 -4.84 -14.39 25.00
N LYS A 29 -4.14 -13.36 25.51
CA LYS A 29 -4.70 -12.42 26.51
C LYS A 29 -5.89 -11.63 25.98
N LYS A 30 -5.83 -11.15 24.73
CA LYS A 30 -6.97 -10.48 24.08
C LYS A 30 -8.17 -11.42 23.94
N ARG A 31 -7.97 -12.68 23.57
CA ARG A 31 -9.05 -13.67 23.46
C ARG A 31 -9.69 -13.95 24.83
N LYS A 32 -8.91 -14.11 25.90
CA LYS A 32 -9.48 -14.26 27.27
C LYS A 32 -10.37 -13.08 27.70
N LEU A 33 -9.92 -11.85 27.45
CA LEU A 33 -10.72 -10.64 27.73
C LEU A 33 -12.06 -10.57 26.98
N TYR A 34 -12.18 -11.23 25.82
CA TYR A 34 -13.42 -11.30 25.06
C TYR A 34 -14.38 -12.40 25.53
N PHE A 35 -13.88 -13.44 26.19
CA PHE A 35 -14.71 -14.57 26.66
C PHE A 35 -15.09 -14.48 28.15
N GLU A 36 -14.48 -13.58 28.92
CA GLU A 36 -14.75 -13.41 30.36
C GLU A 36 -15.72 -12.25 30.67
N GLN A 37 -16.49 -11.73 29.70
CA GLN A 37 -17.56 -10.78 30.04
C GLN A 37 -18.77 -11.53 30.64
N PRO A 38 -19.20 -11.18 31.87
CA PRO A 38 -20.35 -11.81 32.51
C PRO A 38 -21.63 -11.45 31.74
N SER A 39 -22.41 -12.48 31.40
CA SER A 39 -23.77 -12.36 30.89
C SER A 39 -24.68 -11.82 32.00
N ASN A 40 -24.73 -10.50 32.16
CA ASN A 40 -25.75 -9.87 32.98
C ASN A 40 -27.08 -9.89 32.21
N ASN A 41 -27.89 -10.90 32.52
CA ASN A 41 -29.33 -10.84 32.32
C ASN A 41 -29.89 -9.73 33.21
N ASN A 42 -30.45 -8.68 32.62
CA ASN A 42 -31.49 -7.85 33.23
C ASN A 42 -32.27 -7.12 32.13
N GLU A 43 -33.54 -7.51 32.03
CA GLU A 43 -34.77 -6.83 31.61
C GLU A 43 -34.65 -5.53 30.77
N LEU A 44 -35.20 -5.59 29.54
CA LEU A 44 -35.58 -4.43 28.73
C LEU A 44 -36.95 -3.90 29.16
N PRO A 45 -37.19 -2.57 29.16
CA PRO A 45 -38.54 -2.03 29.22
C PRO A 45 -39.19 -1.99 27.83
N ASP A 46 -40.47 -2.37 27.81
CA ASP A 46 -41.40 -2.29 26.70
C ASP A 46 -41.58 -0.85 26.19
N VAL A 47 -41.39 -0.65 24.87
CA VAL A 47 -42.00 0.48 24.16
C VAL A 47 -42.71 -0.04 22.91
N ILE A 48 -44.00 0.27 22.89
CA ILE A 48 -45.07 -0.17 22.02
C ILE A 48 -44.96 0.35 20.57
N SER A 49 -45.22 -0.58 19.65
CA SER A 49 -45.88 -0.50 18.33
C SER A 49 -45.63 0.68 17.37
N SER A 50 -45.27 0.36 16.12
CA SER A 50 -46.24 0.37 15.01
C SER A 50 -45.60 -0.01 13.66
N PHE A 51 -46.12 -1.09 13.07
CA PHE A 51 -46.42 -1.36 11.65
C PHE A 51 -46.12 -2.81 11.21
N PRO A 52 -47.03 -3.44 10.44
CA PRO A 52 -47.07 -4.88 10.26
C PRO A 52 -46.47 -5.33 8.93
N LEU A 53 -45.60 -6.33 8.96
CA LEU A 53 -45.37 -7.23 7.82
C LEU A 53 -45.23 -8.64 8.39
N HIS A 54 -46.36 -9.36 8.41
CA HIS A 54 -46.43 -10.79 8.68
C HIS A 54 -45.74 -11.54 7.53
N ILE A 55 -44.60 -12.16 7.82
CA ILE A 55 -44.13 -13.35 7.11
C ILE A 55 -43.76 -14.38 8.18
N ASP A 56 -44.71 -15.28 8.46
CA ASP A 56 -44.53 -16.42 9.34
C ASP A 56 -43.70 -17.51 8.65
N ILE A 57 -42.50 -17.79 9.18
CA ILE A 57 -41.82 -19.07 8.97
C ILE A 57 -41.32 -19.57 10.33
N LYS A 58 -42.02 -20.58 10.86
CA LYS A 58 -41.66 -21.30 12.09
C LYS A 58 -40.37 -22.12 11.88
N PRO A 59 -39.40 -22.07 12.80
CA PRO A 59 -38.37 -23.10 12.91
C PRO A 59 -38.76 -24.18 13.93
N SER A 60 -38.63 -25.44 13.54
CA SER A 60 -38.78 -26.61 14.41
C SER A 60 -37.49 -26.87 15.24
N PRO A 61 -37.59 -27.38 16.48
CA PRO A 61 -36.46 -27.55 17.38
C PRO A 61 -35.84 -28.96 17.27
N THR A 62 -34.51 -29.05 17.27
CA THR A 62 -33.80 -30.31 17.57
C THR A 62 -32.59 -30.08 18.47
N LYS A 63 -32.82 -30.46 19.74
CA LYS A 63 -32.00 -31.21 20.70
C LYS A 63 -30.46 -31.02 20.74
N ASN A 64 -30.05 -30.62 21.95
CA ASN A 64 -28.74 -30.79 22.58
C ASN A 64 -28.23 -32.24 22.52
N THR A 65 -26.90 -32.37 22.42
CA THR A 65 -26.10 -33.27 23.26
C THR A 65 -24.73 -32.65 23.50
N GLU A 66 -24.38 -32.56 24.77
CA GLU A 66 -23.09 -32.18 25.34
C GLU A 66 -22.03 -33.26 25.06
N ASP A 67 -20.75 -32.87 25.05
CA ASP A 67 -19.69 -33.68 25.68
C ASP A 67 -18.47 -32.79 25.99
N ASN A 68 -18.20 -32.65 27.29
CA ASN A 68 -17.06 -31.99 27.89
C ASN A 68 -15.90 -32.99 28.05
N TYR A 69 -14.67 -32.61 27.72
CA TYR A 69 -13.48 -33.22 28.31
C TYR A 69 -12.45 -32.15 28.71
N PHE A 70 -12.31 -31.99 30.03
CA PHE A 70 -11.27 -31.24 30.72
C PHE A 70 -9.98 -32.08 30.79
N LEU A 71 -8.81 -31.45 30.59
CA LEU A 71 -7.55 -31.94 31.15
C LEU A 71 -6.80 -30.81 31.85
N LYS A 72 -6.73 -30.91 33.17
CA LYS A 72 -5.85 -30.15 34.07
C LYS A 72 -4.39 -30.55 33.85
N LYS A 73 -3.45 -29.60 33.92
CA LYS A 73 -2.08 -29.90 34.37
C LYS A 73 -1.58 -28.81 35.31
N GLN A 74 -0.98 -29.29 36.40
CA GLN A 74 -0.61 -28.58 37.62
C GLN A 74 0.64 -27.69 37.46
N ILE A 75 0.70 -26.75 38.40
CA ILE A 75 1.78 -25.84 38.77
C ILE A 75 2.87 -26.61 39.54
N ILE A 76 4.14 -26.26 39.33
CA ILE A 76 5.21 -26.36 40.33
C ILE A 76 5.99 -25.03 40.33
N GLU A 77 6.07 -24.43 41.51
CA GLU A 77 6.94 -23.32 41.89
C GLU A 77 8.31 -23.86 42.32
N ASN A 78 9.41 -23.12 42.08
CA ASN A 78 10.20 -22.52 43.17
C ASN A 78 11.56 -21.94 42.74
N LEU A 79 11.81 -20.76 43.35
CA LEU A 79 13.04 -20.25 44.00
C LEU A 79 14.14 -19.47 43.23
N ASP A 80 14.17 -18.20 43.65
CA ASP A 80 15.21 -17.16 43.78
C ASP A 80 16.69 -17.57 43.89
N HIS A 81 17.64 -16.72 43.42
CA HIS A 81 18.26 -15.60 44.17
C HIS A 81 19.60 -15.12 43.53
N MET A 82 19.91 -13.82 43.70
CA MET A 82 21.25 -13.15 43.73
C MET A 82 21.96 -12.92 42.37
N ASN A 83 22.65 -11.81 42.04
CA ASN A 83 23.37 -10.80 42.81
C ASN A 83 23.58 -9.47 42.03
N GLN A 84 23.99 -8.44 42.77
CA GLN A 84 24.26 -7.03 42.44
C GLN A 84 25.65 -6.79 41.80
N ILE A 85 26.02 -5.50 41.65
CA ILE A 85 27.37 -4.88 41.50
C ILE A 85 27.77 -4.65 40.01
N GLU A 86 28.31 -3.52 39.52
CA GLU A 86 28.64 -2.16 40.02
C GLU A 86 28.75 -1.18 38.82
N SER A 87 28.62 0.11 39.13
CA SER A 87 28.94 1.30 38.32
C SER A 87 30.44 1.52 38.10
N ILE A 88 30.84 2.21 37.02
CA ILE A 88 31.98 3.17 36.99
C ILE A 88 31.79 4.17 35.83
N ASN A 89 32.00 5.45 36.13
CA ASN A 89 32.11 6.59 35.22
C ASN A 89 33.56 6.78 34.75
N ALA A 90 33.76 7.41 33.59
CA ALA A 90 34.93 8.27 33.35
C ALA A 90 34.64 9.28 32.22
N TYR A 91 35.05 10.52 32.47
CA TYR A 91 35.02 11.70 31.61
C TYR A 91 36.36 11.87 30.86
N ASP A 92 36.40 12.93 30.04
CA ASP A 92 37.53 13.74 29.52
C ASP A 92 37.68 13.64 28.00
N ASP A 93 37.39 14.67 27.19
CA ASP A 93 37.80 16.10 27.10
C ASP A 93 38.97 16.29 26.12
N ASP A 94 39.03 17.50 25.57
CA ASP A 94 40.08 18.15 24.77
C ASP A 94 39.80 18.41 23.26
N ASN A 95 39.67 19.72 23.03
CA ASN A 95 39.76 20.48 21.78
C ASN A 95 41.22 20.61 21.32
N ASP A 96 41.43 20.98 20.05
CA ASP A 96 42.42 22.01 19.71
C ASP A 96 42.13 22.63 18.33
N ASP A 97 42.36 23.95 18.25
CA ASP A 97 42.15 24.89 17.14
C ASP A 97 43.32 24.87 16.14
N GLU A 98 43.07 25.25 14.87
CA GLU A 98 44.14 25.67 13.95
C GLU A 98 43.75 26.88 13.06
N VAL A 99 44.81 27.56 12.63
CA VAL A 99 44.97 28.97 12.31
C VAL A 99 44.78 29.26 10.81
N ILE A 100 44.32 30.48 10.50
CA ILE A 100 44.09 31.04 9.17
C ILE A 100 45.33 31.81 8.70
N ASP A 101 45.75 31.65 7.44
CA ASP A 101 46.57 32.62 6.73
C ASP A 101 46.06 32.84 5.28
N TYR A 102 46.03 34.11 4.86
CA TYR A 102 45.57 34.60 3.54
C TYR A 102 46.73 34.78 2.55
N PRO A 103 46.48 34.72 1.23
CA PRO A 103 47.53 34.67 0.21
C PRO A 103 47.83 36.02 -0.45
N SER A 104 49.02 36.11 -1.06
CA SER A 104 49.45 37.19 -1.95
C SER A 104 49.38 36.77 -3.42
N ASP A 105 48.85 37.69 -4.22
CA ASP A 105 48.53 37.64 -5.65
C ASP A 105 49.75 37.90 -6.54
N ASP A 106 49.90 37.17 -7.66
CA ASP A 106 50.40 37.72 -8.96
C ASP A 106 50.47 36.68 -10.11
N SER A 107 49.54 36.81 -11.06
CA SER A 107 49.65 36.67 -12.53
C SER A 107 50.05 35.33 -13.19
N LYS A 108 49.17 34.77 -14.05
CA LYS A 108 49.17 34.88 -15.55
C LYS A 108 48.21 33.86 -16.18
N TYR A 109 47.38 34.32 -17.12
CA TYR A 109 46.41 33.52 -17.87
C TYR A 109 47.08 32.49 -18.81
N CYS A 110 47.13 31.24 -18.37
CA CYS A 110 47.01 30.06 -19.21
C CYS A 110 45.64 29.43 -18.90
N ILE A 111 44.94 28.87 -19.89
CA ILE A 111 43.85 27.93 -19.59
C ILE A 111 44.53 26.62 -19.19
N ASP A 112 45.21 26.66 -18.04
CA ASP A 112 45.38 25.48 -17.20
C ASP A 112 43.97 25.25 -16.65
N HIS A 113 43.31 24.19 -17.12
CA HIS A 113 42.44 23.50 -16.20
C HIS A 113 43.38 22.90 -15.15
N ASP A 114 43.77 23.73 -14.18
CA ASP A 114 44.26 23.31 -12.88
C ASP A 114 43.14 22.45 -12.29
N ILE A 115 43.08 21.20 -12.73
CA ILE A 115 42.36 20.16 -12.03
C ILE A 115 43.13 20.05 -10.73
N HIS A 116 42.68 20.83 -9.74
CA HIS A 116 43.22 20.75 -8.40
C HIS A 116 43.28 19.28 -8.04
N PRO A 117 44.47 18.72 -7.72
CA PRO A 117 44.65 17.30 -7.44
C PRO A 117 43.65 16.75 -6.41
N GLU A 118 43.12 17.64 -5.58
CA GLU A 118 42.09 17.43 -4.58
C GLU A 118 40.73 16.95 -5.13
N ASN A 119 40.43 17.18 -6.42
CA ASN A 119 39.15 16.80 -7.04
C ASN A 119 39.19 15.44 -7.74
N LEU A 120 40.36 14.83 -7.89
CA LEU A 120 40.52 13.50 -8.47
C LEU A 120 40.19 12.42 -7.44
N LEU A 121 39.67 11.28 -7.89
CA LEU A 121 39.37 10.12 -7.03
C LEU A 121 40.65 9.64 -6.32
N HIS A 122 41.75 9.61 -7.08
CA HIS A 122 43.11 9.36 -6.65
C HIS A 122 44.07 10.12 -7.60
N TYR A 123 45.26 10.48 -7.13
CA TYR A 123 46.28 11.19 -7.93
C TYR A 123 46.71 10.45 -9.22
N TYR A 124 46.46 9.15 -9.32
CA TYR A 124 46.82 8.31 -10.46
C TYR A 124 45.63 7.94 -11.36
N THR A 125 44.49 8.61 -11.19
CA THR A 125 43.29 8.36 -11.98
C THR A 125 42.81 9.65 -12.61
N ASP A 126 42.38 9.57 -13.87
CA ASP A 126 41.76 10.70 -14.57
C ASP A 126 40.27 10.89 -14.20
N ILE A 127 39.76 10.06 -13.30
CA ILE A 127 38.36 10.08 -12.85
C ILE A 127 38.23 11.05 -11.69
N SER A 128 37.36 12.04 -11.82
CA SER A 128 37.04 12.94 -10.69
C SER A 128 36.25 12.21 -9.59
N THR A 129 36.41 12.64 -8.34
CA THR A 129 35.64 12.11 -7.21
C THR A 129 34.13 12.22 -7.45
N ASN A 130 33.67 13.31 -8.08
CA ASN A 130 32.25 13.54 -8.39
C ASN A 130 31.71 12.59 -9.46
N GLU A 131 32.49 12.32 -10.51
CA GLU A 131 32.12 11.36 -11.56
C GLU A 131 32.01 9.93 -10.99
N PHE A 132 32.98 9.54 -10.17
CA PHE A 132 32.95 8.26 -9.45
C PHE A 132 31.72 8.16 -8.54
N CYS A 133 31.47 9.17 -7.71
CA CYS A 133 30.34 9.18 -6.77
C CYS A 133 29.00 9.12 -7.52
N SER A 134 28.86 9.84 -8.64
CA SER A 134 27.65 9.84 -9.47
C SER A 134 27.38 8.47 -10.08
N SER A 135 28.43 7.84 -10.62
CA SER A 135 28.36 6.49 -11.22
C SER A 135 28.02 5.43 -10.17
N LEU A 136 28.67 5.48 -9.01
CA LEU A 136 28.42 4.57 -7.91
C LEU A 136 27.02 4.73 -7.33
N LEU A 137 26.53 5.97 -7.16
CA LEU A 137 25.16 6.22 -6.71
C LEU A 137 24.14 5.62 -7.67
N ASN A 138 24.35 5.78 -8.98
CA ASN A 138 23.51 5.18 -10.01
C ASN A 138 23.52 3.65 -9.94
N LEU A 139 24.69 3.04 -9.74
CA LEU A 139 24.81 1.59 -9.56
C LEU A 139 24.03 1.10 -8.34
N LEU A 140 24.29 1.70 -7.17
CA LEU A 140 23.62 1.37 -5.89
C LEU A 140 22.09 1.45 -5.99
N ARG A 141 21.58 2.42 -6.77
CA ARG A 141 20.15 2.58 -7.03
C ARG A 141 19.60 1.49 -7.93
N LYS A 142 20.26 1.20 -9.06
CA LYS A 142 19.84 0.15 -9.99
C LYS A 142 19.82 -1.23 -9.32
N SER A 143 20.72 -1.49 -8.37
CA SER A 143 20.77 -2.72 -7.58
C SER A 143 19.85 -2.73 -6.36
N ASN A 144 19.09 -1.66 -6.08
CA ASN A 144 18.29 -1.51 -4.85
C ASN A 144 19.09 -1.78 -3.56
N THR A 145 20.34 -1.33 -3.50
CA THR A 145 21.23 -1.58 -2.36
C THR A 145 20.77 -0.76 -1.15
N CYS A 146 20.58 -1.42 0.00
CA CYS A 146 20.22 -0.73 1.24
C CYS A 146 21.40 0.08 1.81
N LYS A 147 21.12 1.10 2.64
CA LYS A 147 22.13 2.01 3.21
C LYS A 147 23.27 1.29 3.94
N LEU A 148 22.96 0.24 4.70
CA LEU A 148 23.99 -0.54 5.41
C LEU A 148 24.96 -1.21 4.43
N HIS A 149 24.45 -1.83 3.37
CA HIS A 149 25.28 -2.47 2.34
C HIS A 149 26.03 -1.44 1.49
N ALA A 150 25.42 -0.28 1.21
CA ALA A 150 26.09 0.82 0.54
C ALA A 150 27.29 1.33 1.35
N ASN A 151 27.14 1.53 2.66
CA ASN A 151 28.25 1.92 3.54
C ASN A 151 29.37 0.87 3.57
N ARG A 152 29.01 -0.42 3.62
CA ARG A 152 29.99 -1.52 3.56
C ARG A 152 30.74 -1.53 2.23
N LEU A 153 30.03 -1.34 1.11
CA LEU A 153 30.63 -1.28 -0.22
C LEU A 153 31.56 -0.07 -0.36
N LEU A 154 31.11 1.11 0.08
CA LEU A 154 31.92 2.34 0.08
C LEU A 154 33.19 2.18 0.93
N SER A 155 33.08 1.62 2.12
CA SER A 155 34.22 1.32 2.99
C SER A 155 35.17 0.31 2.34
N PHE A 156 34.64 -0.71 1.69
CA PHE A 156 35.43 -1.70 0.96
C PHE A 156 36.18 -1.05 -0.22
N ILE A 157 35.50 -0.27 -1.06
CA ILE A 157 36.14 0.43 -2.20
C ILE A 157 37.24 1.39 -1.71
N SER A 158 36.97 2.16 -0.65
CA SER A 158 37.97 3.05 -0.05
C SER A 158 39.20 2.29 0.48
N SER A 159 39.01 1.06 0.99
CA SER A 159 40.10 0.23 1.53
C SER A 159 40.98 -0.45 0.46
N ILE A 160 40.46 -0.67 -0.75
CA ILE A 160 41.21 -1.31 -1.83
C ILE A 160 41.90 -0.31 -2.76
N LEU A 161 41.46 0.96 -2.76
CA LEU A 161 42.10 2.01 -3.53
C LEU A 161 43.38 2.48 -2.84
N PRO A 162 44.43 2.86 -3.59
CA PRO A 162 45.66 3.37 -3.00
C PRO A 162 45.38 4.58 -2.09
N ALA A 163 46.14 4.71 -1.00
CA ALA A 163 46.02 5.83 -0.08
C ALA A 163 47.05 6.92 -0.44
N PRO A 164 46.69 8.21 -0.36
CA PRO A 164 45.36 8.75 -0.01
C PRO A 164 44.38 8.74 -1.19
N ASN A 165 43.10 8.43 -0.93
CA ASN A 165 42.00 8.55 -1.92
C ASN A 165 40.83 9.35 -1.35
N ASN A 166 40.06 9.96 -2.26
CA ASN A 166 38.92 10.82 -1.94
C ASN A 166 37.57 10.07 -1.93
N VAL A 167 37.59 8.75 -1.78
CA VAL A 167 36.37 7.93 -1.81
C VAL A 167 35.58 8.13 -0.52
N PRO A 168 34.29 8.50 -0.58
CA PRO A 168 33.45 8.58 0.61
C PRO A 168 33.28 7.20 1.24
N LYS A 169 33.44 7.10 2.56
CA LYS A 169 33.29 5.82 3.30
C LYS A 169 31.84 5.56 3.72
N LYS A 170 31.01 6.60 3.78
CA LYS A 170 29.59 6.53 4.15
C LYS A 170 28.71 7.15 3.06
N MET A 171 27.48 6.67 2.98
CA MET A 171 26.46 7.18 2.06
C MET A 171 26.19 8.68 2.28
N GLU A 172 26.23 9.15 3.53
CA GLU A 172 26.10 10.57 3.85
C GLU A 172 27.21 11.41 3.21
N ASP A 173 28.46 10.93 3.26
CA ASP A 173 29.61 11.63 2.69
C ASP A 173 29.51 11.63 1.16
N LEU A 174 29.07 10.52 0.55
CA LEU A 174 28.81 10.44 -0.88
C LEU A 174 27.72 11.44 -1.32
N LEU A 175 26.62 11.53 -0.56
CA LEU A 175 25.54 12.47 -0.86
C LEU A 175 25.96 13.93 -0.61
N LYS A 176 26.86 14.17 0.34
CA LYS A 176 27.45 15.49 0.59
C LYS A 176 28.40 15.89 -0.54
N GLN A 177 29.23 14.96 -1.02
CA GLN A 177 30.16 15.14 -2.13
C GLN A 177 29.43 15.49 -3.43
N LEU A 178 28.25 14.90 -3.65
CA LEU A 178 27.38 15.21 -4.79
C LEU A 178 26.46 16.42 -4.54
N GLU A 179 26.60 17.10 -3.41
CA GLU A 179 25.75 18.22 -2.98
C GLU A 179 24.24 17.89 -2.89
N ILE A 180 23.88 16.60 -2.87
CA ILE A 180 22.49 16.13 -2.79
C ILE A 180 21.93 16.35 -1.38
N ALA A 181 22.73 16.10 -0.35
CA ALA A 181 22.30 16.10 1.05
C ALA A 181 21.82 17.48 1.55
N ASN A 182 22.34 18.57 0.97
CA ASN A 182 22.03 19.94 1.40
C ASN A 182 20.91 20.60 0.59
N ASN A 183 20.65 20.10 -0.62
CA ASN A 183 19.77 20.79 -1.56
C ASN A 183 18.32 20.28 -1.56
N THR A 184 18.05 19.08 -1.03
CA THR A 184 16.69 18.52 -1.07
C THR A 184 15.82 18.95 0.11
N PHE A 185 16.35 19.00 1.33
CA PHE A 185 15.56 19.38 2.50
C PHE A 185 16.26 20.45 3.34
N LYS A 186 15.62 21.60 3.47
CA LYS A 186 15.96 22.60 4.49
C LYS A 186 15.36 22.12 5.81
N LYS A 187 16.22 21.77 6.75
CA LYS A 187 15.78 21.52 8.12
C LYS A 187 15.54 22.89 8.76
N TYR A 188 14.49 23.00 9.57
CA TYR A 188 14.18 24.16 10.38
C TYR A 188 13.86 23.72 11.80
N LEU A 189 14.14 24.60 12.76
CA LEU A 189 13.68 24.45 14.13
C LEU A 189 12.45 25.35 14.32
N PHE A 190 11.35 24.81 14.81
CA PHE A 190 10.07 25.51 14.94
C PHE A 190 9.59 25.48 16.40
N CYS A 191 9.29 26.63 16.99
CA CYS A 191 8.73 26.69 18.33
C CYS A 191 7.24 26.34 18.31
N THR A 192 6.83 25.29 19.03
CA THR A 192 5.44 24.82 19.01
C THR A 192 4.46 25.72 19.76
N ILE A 193 4.96 26.75 20.47
CA ILE A 193 4.15 27.71 21.24
C ILE A 193 3.90 28.98 20.43
N CYS A 194 4.94 29.75 20.12
CA CYS A 194 4.78 30.98 19.32
C CYS A 194 4.66 30.74 17.82
N LYS A 195 4.94 29.52 17.34
CA LYS A 195 4.92 29.15 15.92
C LYS A 195 5.97 29.88 15.07
N GLU A 196 7.08 30.30 15.67
CA GLU A 196 8.19 30.94 14.96
C GLU A 196 9.30 29.95 14.60
N TYR A 197 9.94 30.20 13.46
CA TYR A 197 11.16 29.52 13.04
C TYR A 197 12.37 30.06 13.82
N LEU A 198 13.24 29.16 14.26
CA LEU A 198 14.45 29.44 15.04
C LEU A 198 15.69 29.11 14.20
N SER A 199 16.77 29.87 14.39
CA SER A 199 18.08 29.50 13.85
C SER A 199 18.62 28.24 14.53
N PHE A 200 19.44 27.45 13.82
CA PHE A 200 20.05 26.25 14.38
C PHE A 200 21.00 26.51 15.55
N GLU A 201 21.59 27.70 15.57
CA GLU A 201 22.50 28.14 16.64
C GLU A 201 21.74 28.36 17.96
N ASN A 202 20.48 28.78 17.87
CA ASN A 202 19.65 29.05 19.03
C ASN A 202 18.94 27.77 19.49
N LYS A 203 19.49 27.13 20.53
CA LYS A 203 18.87 25.97 21.18
C LYS A 203 17.55 26.29 21.91
N PHE A 204 17.16 27.57 21.97
CA PHE A 204 16.00 28.05 22.73
C PHE A 204 15.21 29.12 21.97
N CYS A 205 13.90 29.20 22.20
CA CYS A 205 13.07 30.29 21.69
C CYS A 205 13.13 31.47 22.65
N SER A 206 13.67 32.59 22.17
CA SER A 206 13.80 33.84 22.94
C SER A 206 12.45 34.36 23.46
N LYS A 207 11.33 34.04 22.80
CA LYS A 207 9.99 34.52 23.18
C LYS A 207 9.25 33.62 24.17
N CYS A 208 9.45 32.30 24.13
CA CYS A 208 8.56 31.35 24.81
C CYS A 208 9.16 30.64 26.01
N SER A 209 10.47 30.37 26.03
CA SER A 209 11.18 29.89 27.22
C SER A 209 12.66 29.67 26.89
N PRO A 210 13.59 30.26 27.66
CA PRO A 210 15.02 30.04 27.46
C PRO A 210 15.51 28.65 27.90
N ASN A 211 14.69 27.82 28.57
CA ASN A 211 15.20 26.61 29.25
C ASN A 211 14.43 25.29 28.97
N ASP A 212 13.40 25.26 28.13
CA ASP A 212 12.63 24.01 27.87
C ASP A 212 12.83 23.47 26.44
N PRO A 213 13.77 22.51 26.25
CA PRO A 213 14.02 21.90 24.94
C PRO A 213 12.87 21.03 24.41
N LYS A 214 11.82 20.75 25.21
CA LYS A 214 10.68 19.92 24.77
C LYS A 214 9.66 20.69 23.92
N ARG A 215 9.88 21.98 23.67
CA ARG A 215 8.93 22.88 22.97
C ARG A 215 9.29 23.19 21.52
N PHE A 216 10.21 22.42 20.94
CA PHE A 216 10.61 22.57 19.55
C PHE A 216 10.19 21.36 18.71
N ALA A 217 9.82 21.63 17.46
CA ALA A 217 9.65 20.64 16.42
C ALA A 217 10.72 20.86 15.35
N PHE A 218 11.28 19.77 14.84
CA PHE A 218 12.07 19.83 13.61
C PHE A 218 11.11 19.75 12.43
N VAL A 219 11.16 20.76 11.57
CA VAL A 219 10.44 20.78 10.30
C VAL A 219 11.47 20.51 9.22
N TYR A 220 11.23 19.51 8.38
CA TYR A 220 12.03 19.29 7.18
C TYR A 220 11.19 19.79 6.02
N ASP A 221 11.66 20.85 5.39
CA ASP A 221 11.01 21.50 4.28
C ASP A 221 11.77 21.20 3.00
N MET A 222 11.06 21.02 1.90
CA MET A 222 11.65 20.80 0.58
C MET A 222 11.27 21.98 -0.29
N ASN A 223 12.20 22.49 -1.08
CA ASN A 223 11.83 23.43 -2.13
C ASN A 223 11.09 22.66 -3.23
N ILE A 224 9.77 22.53 -3.04
CA ILE A 224 8.88 21.79 -3.95
C ILE A 224 8.88 22.44 -5.33
N GLU A 225 8.91 23.78 -5.39
CA GLU A 225 8.98 24.50 -6.66
C GLU A 225 10.23 24.12 -7.44
N GLU A 226 11.40 24.19 -6.77
CA GLU A 226 12.66 23.77 -7.36
C GLU A 226 12.59 22.31 -7.77
N SER A 227 12.07 21.41 -6.94
CA SER A 227 11.93 20.00 -7.31
C SER A 227 11.03 19.81 -8.56
N ILE A 228 9.91 20.50 -8.65
CA ILE A 228 8.98 20.34 -9.77
C ILE A 228 9.56 20.90 -11.07
N LYS A 229 10.18 22.08 -11.04
CA LYS A 229 10.88 22.68 -12.21
C LYS A 229 11.82 21.68 -12.87
N ASN A 230 12.51 21.02 -11.99
CA ASN A 230 13.62 20.17 -12.22
C ASN A 230 13.09 18.85 -12.86
N ILE A 231 11.94 18.33 -12.37
CA ILE A 231 11.28 17.15 -12.96
C ILE A 231 10.80 17.47 -14.36
N HIS A 232 10.22 18.65 -14.53
CA HIS A 232 9.74 19.07 -15.82
C HIS A 232 10.87 19.19 -16.84
N ILE A 233 12.01 19.78 -16.50
CA ILE A 233 13.16 19.89 -17.43
C ILE A 233 13.57 18.51 -17.92
N ARG A 234 13.71 17.56 -16.99
CA ARG A 234 14.10 16.19 -17.31
C ARG A 234 13.08 15.48 -18.20
N LEU A 235 11.79 15.75 -18.00
CA LEU A 235 10.68 15.05 -18.65
C LEU A 235 9.95 15.92 -19.66
N GLU A 236 10.55 17.03 -20.11
CA GLU A 236 9.85 18.05 -20.88
C GLU A 236 9.28 17.46 -22.16
N ARG A 237 10.07 16.61 -22.82
CA ARG A 237 9.65 15.90 -24.03
C ARG A 237 8.42 15.02 -23.76
N ASP A 238 8.47 14.20 -22.72
CA ASP A 238 7.37 13.29 -22.37
C ASP A 238 6.10 14.06 -21.99
N ILE A 239 6.27 15.16 -21.24
CA ILE A 239 5.20 16.08 -20.84
C ILE A 239 4.54 16.70 -22.07
N LYS A 240 5.33 17.28 -22.99
CA LYS A 240 4.81 17.92 -24.21
C LYS A 240 4.13 16.93 -25.14
N GLU A 241 4.70 15.74 -25.29
CA GLU A 241 4.11 14.68 -26.11
C GLU A 241 2.73 14.27 -25.58
N TYR A 242 2.60 14.06 -24.27
CA TYR A 242 1.33 13.70 -23.67
C TYR A 242 0.33 14.87 -23.67
N GLN A 243 0.77 16.11 -23.39
CA GLN A 243 -0.08 17.31 -23.54
C GLN A 243 -0.70 17.41 -24.94
N ASN A 244 0.06 17.09 -25.99
CA ASN A 244 -0.47 17.09 -27.35
C ASN A 244 -1.52 15.99 -27.56
N GLN A 245 -1.32 14.79 -27.00
CA GLN A 245 -2.35 13.74 -27.01
C GLN A 245 -3.63 14.19 -26.27
N LEU A 246 -3.47 14.80 -25.10
CA LEU A 246 -4.57 15.34 -24.31
C LEU A 246 -5.35 16.41 -25.10
N ARG A 247 -4.67 17.32 -25.81
CA ARG A 247 -5.32 18.35 -26.65
C ARG A 247 -6.07 17.78 -27.84
N LEU A 248 -5.55 16.71 -28.43
CA LEU A 248 -6.18 16.01 -29.56
C LEU A 248 -7.31 15.07 -29.12
N MET A 249 -7.50 14.89 -27.82
CA MET A 249 -8.42 13.90 -27.24
C MET A 249 -8.15 12.48 -27.75
N ASP A 250 -6.89 12.19 -28.06
CA ASP A 250 -6.45 10.93 -28.64
C ASP A 250 -5.93 9.98 -27.54
N ASP A 251 -6.85 9.25 -26.90
CA ASP A 251 -6.52 8.23 -25.90
C ASP A 251 -6.19 6.89 -26.60
N GLN A 252 -5.10 6.87 -27.38
CA GLN A 252 -4.64 5.67 -28.10
C GLN A 252 -4.45 4.47 -27.17
N ASP A 253 -4.05 4.73 -25.93
CA ASP A 253 -3.80 3.73 -24.90
C ASP A 253 -5.08 3.27 -24.17
N LEU A 254 -6.25 3.85 -24.48
CA LEU A 254 -7.56 3.58 -23.84
C LEU A 254 -7.49 3.65 -22.30
N THR A 255 -6.69 4.57 -21.80
CA THR A 255 -6.40 4.74 -20.37
C THR A 255 -7.60 5.25 -19.58
N ASN A 256 -8.50 6.00 -20.24
CA ASN A 256 -9.54 6.81 -19.58
C ASN A 256 -8.95 7.68 -18.46
N ASP A 257 -7.76 8.22 -18.71
CA ASP A 257 -6.99 8.97 -17.73
C ASP A 257 -7.61 10.33 -17.40
N ILE A 258 -7.25 10.89 -16.23
CA ILE A 258 -7.79 12.16 -15.71
C ILE A 258 -7.61 13.33 -16.69
N GLY A 259 -6.53 13.31 -17.47
CA GLY A 259 -6.26 14.31 -18.49
C GLY A 259 -7.33 14.35 -19.60
N PHE A 260 -8.02 13.25 -19.87
CA PHE A 260 -9.06 13.19 -20.91
C PHE A 260 -10.44 13.61 -20.42
N ASN A 261 -10.60 13.93 -19.13
CA ASN A 261 -11.89 14.38 -18.58
C ASN A 261 -12.23 15.81 -19.06
N ASN A 262 -13.50 16.06 -19.36
CA ASN A 262 -14.04 17.37 -19.76
C ASN A 262 -13.57 18.55 -18.90
N LEU A 263 -13.48 18.38 -17.57
CA LEU A 263 -13.04 19.45 -16.67
C LEU A 263 -11.56 19.81 -16.90
N TYR A 264 -10.70 18.79 -17.03
CA TYR A 264 -9.28 19.00 -17.31
C TYR A 264 -9.08 19.60 -18.71
N GLN A 265 -9.87 19.15 -19.67
CA GLN A 265 -9.85 19.66 -21.03
C GLN A 265 -10.28 21.12 -21.12
N GLN A 266 -11.24 21.53 -20.29
CA GLN A 266 -11.58 22.93 -20.13
C GLN A 266 -10.40 23.72 -19.57
N LEU A 267 -9.75 23.23 -18.52
CA LEU A 267 -8.55 23.85 -17.95
C LEU A 267 -7.40 23.96 -18.98
N LEU A 268 -7.15 22.93 -19.79
CA LEU A 268 -6.19 22.98 -20.89
C LEU A 268 -6.53 24.02 -21.95
N ARG A 269 -7.81 24.16 -22.31
CA ARG A 269 -8.27 25.16 -23.29
C ARG A 269 -8.13 26.58 -22.74
N ASP A 270 -8.52 26.79 -21.49
CA ASP A 270 -8.46 28.09 -20.83
C ASP A 270 -7.01 28.59 -20.64
N ASN A 271 -6.04 27.67 -20.65
CA ASN A 271 -4.61 27.95 -20.47
C ASN A 271 -3.78 27.50 -21.69
N SER A 272 -4.34 27.53 -22.91
CA SER A 272 -3.69 26.95 -24.10
C SER A 272 -2.34 27.59 -24.46
N ASN A 273 -2.14 28.85 -24.06
CA ASN A 273 -0.93 29.63 -24.35
C ASN A 273 0.09 29.59 -23.22
N ASP A 274 -0.25 28.97 -22.09
CA ASP A 274 0.60 28.96 -20.90
C ASP A 274 1.44 27.68 -20.86
N ASN A 275 2.72 27.82 -20.52
CA ASN A 275 3.56 26.70 -20.13
C ASN A 275 3.23 26.32 -18.68
N PHE A 276 2.17 25.54 -18.51
CA PHE A 276 1.75 25.04 -17.22
C PHE A 276 1.81 23.52 -17.14
N ILE A 277 1.97 23.04 -15.91
CA ILE A 277 1.77 21.64 -15.53
C ILE A 277 0.81 21.57 -14.37
N THR A 278 0.10 20.45 -14.30
CA THR A 278 -0.94 20.20 -13.32
C THR A 278 -0.49 19.13 -12.35
N PHE A 279 -0.54 19.47 -11.06
CA PHE A 279 -0.14 18.59 -9.97
C PHE A 279 -1.37 18.03 -9.25
N LEU A 280 -1.44 16.70 -9.19
CA LEU A 280 -2.39 15.96 -8.37
C LEU A 280 -1.73 15.59 -7.05
N LEU A 281 -2.23 16.16 -5.95
CA LEU A 281 -1.68 15.92 -4.61
C LEU A 281 -2.45 14.80 -3.89
N HIS A 282 -1.71 13.91 -3.24
CA HIS A 282 -2.19 12.79 -2.46
C HIS A 282 -1.68 12.93 -1.02
N LEU A 283 -2.57 12.75 -0.06
CA LEU A 283 -2.31 12.86 1.37
C LEU A 283 -2.60 11.54 2.06
N ASP A 284 -1.68 11.11 2.89
CA ASP A 284 -1.90 9.96 3.74
C ASP A 284 -1.65 10.32 5.22
N ASP A 285 -2.61 10.00 6.12
CA ASP A 285 -2.47 10.14 7.58
C ASP A 285 -1.66 8.98 8.19
N ILE A 286 -1.12 8.06 7.36
CA ILE A 286 -0.20 7.02 7.85
C ILE A 286 1.03 7.68 8.47
N ARG A 287 1.12 7.55 9.80
CA ARG A 287 2.32 7.90 10.56
C ARG A 287 3.44 6.94 10.16
N LEU A 288 4.35 7.40 9.31
CA LEU A 288 5.55 6.66 8.92
C LEU A 288 6.50 6.41 10.11
N SER A 289 6.33 7.16 11.20
CA SER A 289 7.09 7.02 12.44
C SER A 289 6.18 6.64 13.61
N LYS A 290 6.55 5.59 14.35
CA LYS A 290 5.92 5.23 15.65
C LYS A 290 6.37 6.15 16.79
N SER A 291 7.30 7.08 16.56
CA SER A 291 7.79 7.98 17.59
C SER A 291 6.69 8.98 17.96
N THR A 292 6.42 9.10 19.25
CA THR A 292 5.54 10.16 19.80
C THR A 292 6.09 11.56 19.55
N LYS A 293 7.41 11.68 19.30
CA LYS A 293 8.13 12.94 19.10
C LYS A 293 8.17 13.40 17.64
N MET A 294 7.89 12.52 16.68
CA MET A 294 8.00 12.83 15.25
C MET A 294 6.76 12.33 14.51
N LYS A 295 5.91 13.27 14.10
CA LYS A 295 4.79 13.03 13.18
C LYS A 295 5.26 13.41 11.79
N MET A 296 5.46 12.40 10.94
CA MET A 296 5.78 12.60 9.53
C MET A 296 4.52 12.31 8.72
N TRP A 297 4.16 13.25 7.87
CA TRP A 297 3.04 13.16 6.93
C TRP A 297 3.62 12.91 5.56
N LEU A 298 3.05 11.95 4.83
CA LEU A 298 3.46 11.69 3.46
C LEU A 298 2.57 12.51 2.53
N PHE A 299 3.20 13.44 1.82
CA PHE A 299 2.63 14.07 0.64
C PHE A 299 3.21 13.31 -0.55
N SER A 300 2.35 12.67 -1.34
CA SER A 300 2.72 12.20 -2.66
C SER A 300 2.01 13.07 -3.69
N GLY A 301 2.55 13.16 -4.90
CA GLY A 301 1.87 13.87 -5.96
C GLY A 301 2.33 13.40 -7.31
N SER A 302 1.50 13.66 -8.32
CA SER A 302 1.76 13.26 -9.69
C SER A 302 1.51 14.42 -10.65
N ILE A 303 2.33 14.52 -11.69
CA ILE A 303 2.13 15.44 -12.80
C ILE A 303 1.17 14.78 -13.77
N ILE A 304 0.03 15.41 -14.02
CA ILE A 304 -1.03 14.85 -14.88
C ILE A 304 -0.56 14.77 -16.33
N GLU A 305 0.29 15.70 -16.75
CA GLU A 305 0.87 15.71 -18.09
C GLU A 305 1.95 14.65 -18.30
N LEU A 306 2.26 13.81 -17.32
CA LEU A 306 3.02 12.59 -17.55
C LEU A 306 2.08 11.44 -17.90
N ARG A 307 2.51 10.57 -18.81
CA ARG A 307 1.80 9.32 -19.11
C ARG A 307 1.58 8.49 -17.83
N PRO A 308 0.44 7.77 -17.69
CA PRO A 308 0.14 6.98 -16.48
C PRO A 308 1.25 5.99 -16.09
N GLN A 309 1.94 5.40 -17.07
CA GLN A 309 3.05 4.46 -16.85
C GLN A 309 4.29 5.13 -16.24
N LEU A 310 4.48 6.44 -16.45
CA LEU A 310 5.60 7.21 -15.90
C LEU A 310 5.28 7.80 -14.52
N ARG A 311 4.01 8.10 -14.21
CA ARG A 311 3.60 8.65 -12.91
C ARG A 311 3.92 7.74 -11.72
N GLY A 312 3.99 6.43 -11.94
CA GLY A 312 4.36 5.45 -10.91
C GLY A 312 5.87 5.33 -10.65
N GLN A 313 6.72 5.97 -11.47
CA GLN A 313 8.18 5.87 -11.35
C GLN A 313 8.75 6.95 -10.42
N ARG A 314 9.77 6.60 -9.62
CA ARG A 314 10.47 7.56 -8.75
C ARG A 314 11.53 8.33 -9.56
N ILE A 315 11.35 9.63 -9.72
CA ILE A 315 12.23 10.47 -10.55
C ILE A 315 13.03 11.44 -9.65
N MET A 316 14.34 11.60 -9.93
CA MET A 316 15.25 12.54 -9.24
C MET A 316 15.92 13.50 -10.25
N ILE A 317 16.46 14.62 -9.79
CA ILE A 317 16.32 15.90 -10.50
C ILE A 317 17.56 16.82 -10.47
N ASN A 318 17.89 17.54 -11.57
CA ASN A 318 18.86 18.67 -11.60
C ASN A 318 18.60 19.72 -12.74
N GLU A 319 18.83 21.02 -12.43
CA GLU A 319 18.78 22.27 -13.25
C GLU A 319 17.50 23.19 -13.29
N ASN A 320 17.68 24.45 -13.77
CA ASN A 320 16.88 25.67 -13.51
C ASN A 320 16.00 26.17 -14.69
N TYR A 321 14.66 26.25 -14.55
CA TYR A 321 13.72 26.94 -15.48
C TYR A 321 12.50 27.53 -14.74
N ARG A 322 11.70 28.41 -15.38
CA ARG A 322 10.45 28.97 -14.83
C ARG A 322 9.23 28.20 -15.34
N ILE A 323 8.36 27.74 -14.43
CA ILE A 323 7.17 26.93 -14.75
C ILE A 323 6.00 27.38 -13.88
N ASN A 324 4.81 27.48 -14.47
CA ASN A 324 3.57 27.68 -13.72
C ASN A 324 3.01 26.33 -13.27
N ILE A 325 2.91 26.12 -11.96
CA ILE A 325 2.38 24.89 -11.36
C ILE A 325 0.93 25.15 -10.94
N LYS A 326 0.02 24.29 -11.40
CA LYS A 326 -1.40 24.34 -11.07
C LYS A 326 -1.79 23.17 -10.17
N PHE A 327 -2.44 23.42 -9.04
CA PHE A 327 -2.90 22.36 -8.14
C PHE A 327 -4.39 22.09 -8.41
N LEU A 328 -4.66 20.99 -9.12
CA LEU A 328 -6.02 20.67 -9.58
C LEU A 328 -6.89 20.10 -8.46
N SER A 329 -6.35 19.11 -7.75
CA SER A 329 -7.11 18.44 -6.72
C SER A 329 -6.22 17.79 -5.68
N ILE A 330 -6.84 17.54 -4.53
CA ILE A 330 -6.25 16.77 -3.45
C ILE A 330 -7.06 15.52 -3.19
N THR A 331 -6.36 14.45 -2.90
CA THR A 331 -6.94 13.18 -2.49
C THR A 331 -6.28 12.72 -1.20
N GLY A 332 -6.96 11.85 -0.45
CA GLY A 332 -6.38 11.27 0.73
C GLY A 332 -7.39 10.49 1.54
N ASP A 333 -6.91 9.82 2.58
CA ASP A 333 -7.82 9.18 3.52
C ASP A 333 -8.69 10.22 4.22
N SER A 334 -9.87 9.78 4.65
CA SER A 334 -10.86 10.64 5.25
C SER A 334 -10.34 11.42 6.48
N PRO A 335 -9.54 10.82 7.39
CA PRO A 335 -8.88 11.53 8.47
C PRO A 335 -7.89 12.63 8.03
N ALA A 336 -6.98 12.37 7.07
CA ALA A 336 -6.04 13.39 6.58
C ALA A 336 -6.79 14.55 5.93
N LEU A 337 -7.71 14.23 5.02
CA LEU A 337 -8.51 15.24 4.32
C LEU A 337 -9.25 16.11 5.32
N SER A 338 -9.88 15.51 6.34
CA SER A 338 -10.60 16.28 7.36
C SER A 338 -9.71 17.27 8.11
N LYS A 339 -8.46 16.92 8.41
CA LYS A 339 -7.54 17.83 9.10
C LYS A 339 -7.10 18.99 8.21
N ILE A 340 -6.70 18.70 6.97
CA ILE A 340 -6.23 19.74 6.03
C ILE A 340 -7.37 20.63 5.54
N LEU A 341 -8.57 20.08 5.40
CA LEU A 341 -9.78 20.85 5.13
C LEU A 341 -10.29 21.67 6.32
N ASN A 342 -9.66 21.52 7.49
CA ASN A 342 -10.16 22.09 8.74
C ASN A 342 -11.63 21.70 8.99
N PHE A 343 -11.95 20.43 8.79
CA PHE A 343 -13.29 19.86 8.87
C PHE A 343 -13.36 18.79 9.97
N ASN A 344 -14.54 18.62 10.57
CA ASN A 344 -14.82 17.58 11.55
C ASN A 344 -15.42 16.34 10.86
N GLY A 345 -14.64 15.74 9.96
CA GLY A 345 -15.07 14.59 9.17
C GLY A 345 -14.91 13.25 9.88
N HIS A 346 -15.57 12.22 9.33
CA HIS A 346 -15.54 10.80 9.71
C HIS A 346 -15.22 10.56 11.19
N ASN A 347 -16.23 10.78 12.05
CA ASN A 347 -16.33 10.57 13.51
C ASN A 347 -17.00 11.76 14.22
N GLY A 348 -17.03 12.94 13.57
CA GLY A 348 -17.48 14.20 14.13
C GLY A 348 -18.98 14.43 14.09
N TYR A 349 -19.60 14.59 12.91
CA TYR A 349 -21.05 14.82 12.78
C TYR A 349 -21.61 14.50 11.38
N TYR A 350 -20.82 14.55 10.31
CA TYR A 350 -21.30 14.41 8.92
C TYR A 350 -20.70 13.22 8.17
N CYS A 351 -21.44 12.71 7.17
CA CYS A 351 -21.10 11.52 6.39
C CYS A 351 -19.87 11.70 5.50
N CYS A 352 -19.73 12.87 4.89
CA CYS A 352 -18.64 13.26 4.00
C CYS A 352 -18.53 14.79 3.97
N HIS A 353 -17.55 15.32 3.23
CA HIS A 353 -17.32 16.77 3.11
C HIS A 353 -18.38 17.47 2.23
N PHE A 354 -19.10 16.72 1.39
CA PHE A 354 -20.08 17.25 0.44
C PHE A 354 -21.52 17.23 0.96
N CYS A 355 -21.91 16.19 1.71
CA CYS A 355 -23.29 15.97 2.14
C CYS A 355 -23.62 16.74 3.44
N TYR A 356 -24.86 17.17 3.59
CA TYR A 356 -25.38 17.63 4.90
C TYR A 356 -25.88 16.49 5.80
N ILE A 357 -25.70 15.22 5.41
CA ILE A 357 -26.19 14.07 6.19
C ILE A 357 -25.44 13.99 7.51
N ARG A 358 -26.16 14.19 8.61
CA ARG A 358 -25.63 14.04 9.96
C ARG A 358 -25.73 12.60 10.43
N GLY A 359 -24.67 12.11 11.07
CA GLY A 359 -24.66 10.81 11.71
C GLY A 359 -25.32 10.87 13.08
N ILE A 360 -26.28 9.98 13.33
CA ILE A 360 -26.94 9.82 14.62
C ILE A 360 -26.13 8.82 15.44
N HIS A 361 -25.86 9.14 16.70
CA HIS A 361 -25.29 8.18 17.64
C HIS A 361 -26.33 7.14 17.99
N THR A 362 -26.02 5.89 17.70
CA THR A 362 -26.80 4.75 18.17
C THR A 362 -26.24 4.28 19.52
N ASP A 363 -27.07 3.59 20.31
CA ASP A 363 -26.73 3.11 21.66
C ASP A 363 -25.46 2.26 21.71
N LYS A 364 -25.05 1.68 20.57
CA LYS A 364 -23.84 0.86 20.42
C LYS A 364 -22.55 1.65 20.19
N LYS A 365 -22.50 2.95 20.50
CA LYS A 365 -21.36 3.86 20.24
C LYS A 365 -20.96 3.92 18.76
N LYS A 366 -21.88 3.58 17.85
CA LYS A 366 -21.68 3.66 16.41
C LYS A 366 -22.49 4.83 15.87
N ARG A 367 -21.91 5.59 14.95
CA ARG A 367 -22.68 6.57 14.16
C ARG A 367 -23.31 5.88 12.97
N GLN A 368 -24.61 6.10 12.78
CA GLN A 368 -25.35 5.65 11.62
C GLN A 368 -25.74 6.87 10.77
N TYR A 369 -25.54 6.75 9.46
CA TYR A 369 -25.92 7.74 8.46
C TYR A 369 -27.09 7.17 7.67
N PHE A 370 -28.23 7.86 7.69
CA PHE A 370 -29.44 7.43 6.99
C PHE A 370 -29.47 8.07 5.59
N TYR A 371 -29.56 7.23 4.56
CA TYR A 371 -29.46 7.64 3.15
C TYR A 371 -30.84 7.72 2.43
N GLU A 372 -31.93 7.52 3.15
CA GLU A 372 -33.29 7.46 2.59
C GLU A 372 -33.85 8.85 2.19
N GLN A 373 -33.09 9.93 2.40
CA GLN A 373 -33.51 11.29 2.08
C GLN A 373 -32.76 11.84 0.86
N LYS A 374 -33.42 12.71 0.10
CA LYS A 374 -32.80 13.48 -0.99
C LYS A 374 -31.55 14.20 -0.45
N VAL A 375 -30.38 13.81 -0.93
CA VAL A 375 -29.11 14.32 -0.42
C VAL A 375 -28.86 15.71 -0.99
N PHE A 376 -28.86 16.72 -0.12
CA PHE A 376 -28.39 18.05 -0.47
C PHE A 376 -26.86 18.08 -0.37
N LEU A 377 -26.22 18.59 -1.43
CA LEU A 377 -24.77 18.78 -1.47
C LEU A 377 -24.44 20.24 -1.15
N ARG A 378 -23.30 20.45 -0.50
CA ARG A 378 -22.69 21.77 -0.32
C ARG A 378 -22.19 22.26 -1.67
N ASP A 379 -22.66 23.43 -2.07
CA ASP A 379 -22.06 24.17 -3.17
C ASP A 379 -20.83 24.97 -2.67
N ILE A 380 -20.06 25.53 -3.62
CA ILE A 380 -18.84 26.30 -3.32
C ILE A 380 -19.15 27.49 -2.39
N GLN A 381 -20.23 28.23 -2.66
CA GLN A 381 -20.58 29.44 -1.92
C GLN A 381 -20.91 29.11 -0.45
N LYS A 382 -21.70 28.06 -0.21
CA LYS A 382 -22.03 27.60 1.14
C LYS A 382 -20.80 27.05 1.86
N TYR A 383 -19.95 26.29 1.16
CA TYR A 383 -18.72 25.78 1.75
C TYR A 383 -17.80 26.92 2.22
N GLU A 384 -17.58 27.93 1.38
CA GLU A 384 -16.77 29.11 1.72
C GLU A 384 -17.39 29.89 2.89
N LYS A 385 -18.70 30.16 2.82
CA LYS A 385 -19.44 30.84 3.88
C LYS A 385 -19.28 30.14 5.23
N TYR A 386 -19.55 28.84 5.32
CA TYR A 386 -19.45 28.11 6.59
C TYR A 386 -18.02 28.00 7.12
N SER A 387 -17.03 27.94 6.22
CA SER A 387 -15.62 27.94 6.61
C SER A 387 -15.21 29.28 7.22
N GLN A 388 -15.67 30.39 6.65
CA GLN A 388 -15.44 31.74 7.16
C GLN A 388 -16.17 31.95 8.49
N GLU A 389 -17.46 31.60 8.56
CA GLU A 389 -18.25 31.66 9.81
C GLU A 389 -17.58 30.85 10.94
N ALA A 390 -17.11 29.63 10.64
CA ALA A 390 -16.39 28.82 11.63
C ALA A 390 -15.07 29.47 12.10
N GLU A 391 -14.34 30.13 11.18
CA GLU A 391 -13.08 30.81 11.49
C GLU A 391 -13.30 32.07 12.34
N GLU A 392 -14.36 32.82 12.06
CA GLU A 392 -14.74 34.04 12.78
C GLU A 392 -15.29 33.72 14.17
N LEU A 393 -16.21 32.76 14.26
CA LEU A 393 -16.86 32.36 15.50
C LEU A 393 -15.96 31.48 16.39
N LYS A 394 -14.90 30.89 15.82
CA LYS A 394 -14.06 29.85 16.47
C LYS A 394 -14.90 28.64 16.95
N GLU A 395 -15.99 28.36 16.26
CA GLU A 395 -16.92 27.27 16.55
C GLU A 395 -17.10 26.35 15.33
N ILE A 396 -17.67 25.16 15.55
CA ILE A 396 -17.91 24.20 14.46
C ILE A 396 -19.21 24.54 13.73
N VAL A 397 -19.10 25.07 12.51
CA VAL A 397 -20.24 25.45 11.68
C VAL A 397 -20.41 24.44 10.54
N TYR A 398 -21.53 23.70 10.54
CA TYR A 398 -21.81 22.64 9.54
C TYR A 398 -20.69 21.61 9.29
N GLY A 399 -19.86 21.39 10.31
CA GLY A 399 -18.71 20.48 10.26
C GLY A 399 -17.38 21.19 9.97
N HIS A 400 -17.39 22.44 9.54
CA HIS A 400 -16.19 23.26 9.36
C HIS A 400 -15.67 23.73 10.73
N LYS A 401 -14.35 23.72 10.92
CA LYS A 401 -13.64 24.26 12.09
C LYS A 401 -12.96 25.60 11.77
N GLY A 402 -13.00 26.02 10.51
CA GLY A 402 -12.41 27.24 10.02
C GLY A 402 -12.09 27.14 8.53
N VAL A 403 -11.28 28.07 8.03
CA VAL A 403 -10.85 28.08 6.62
C VAL A 403 -9.78 27.01 6.41
N SER A 404 -9.88 26.27 5.30
CA SER A 404 -8.84 25.30 4.93
C SER A 404 -7.56 26.02 4.50
N ILE A 405 -6.41 25.48 4.91
CA ILE A 405 -5.10 25.94 4.44
C ILE A 405 -4.93 25.83 2.92
N LEU A 406 -5.72 24.98 2.27
CA LEU A 406 -5.67 24.78 0.82
C LEU A 406 -6.41 25.86 0.01
N ARG A 407 -7.17 26.74 0.67
CA ARG A 407 -7.99 27.75 -0.01
C ARG A 407 -7.19 28.61 -1.00
N GLU A 408 -5.96 28.96 -0.63
CA GLU A 408 -5.08 29.81 -1.43
C GLU A 408 -4.11 29.01 -2.30
N VAL A 409 -4.08 27.68 -2.14
CA VAL A 409 -3.15 26.78 -2.83
C VAL A 409 -3.80 26.14 -4.05
N LEU A 410 -5.10 25.82 -3.98
CA LEU A 410 -5.80 25.12 -5.06
C LEU A 410 -6.36 26.10 -6.08
N ASP A 411 -6.14 25.82 -7.36
CA ASP A 411 -6.74 26.59 -8.46
C ASP A 411 -8.23 26.27 -8.62
N VAL A 412 -8.64 25.06 -8.24
CA VAL A 412 -10.05 24.66 -8.15
C VAL A 412 -10.55 24.96 -6.74
N ARG A 413 -11.74 25.55 -6.63
CA ARG A 413 -12.32 25.92 -5.34
C ARG A 413 -12.88 24.70 -4.59
N LEU A 414 -12.84 24.78 -3.26
CA LEU A 414 -13.45 23.80 -2.37
C LEU A 414 -14.99 23.90 -2.41
N PRO A 415 -15.70 22.76 -2.30
CA PRO A 415 -15.20 21.40 -2.06
C PRO A 415 -14.84 20.64 -3.35
N HIS A 416 -14.98 21.23 -4.53
CA HIS A 416 -14.85 20.52 -5.82
C HIS A 416 -13.42 20.08 -6.16
N ALA A 417 -12.41 20.71 -5.55
CA ALA A 417 -11.01 20.31 -5.69
C ALA A 417 -10.64 19.03 -4.89
N HIS A 418 -11.63 18.34 -4.32
CA HIS A 418 -11.42 17.12 -3.56
C HIS A 418 -11.90 15.91 -4.32
N TYR A 419 -10.99 14.98 -4.55
CA TYR A 419 -11.33 13.65 -5.04
C TYR A 419 -11.21 12.66 -3.89
N TYR A 420 -12.28 11.89 -3.65
CA TYR A 420 -12.12 10.63 -2.96
C TYR A 420 -11.33 9.72 -3.90
N SER A 421 -10.13 9.32 -3.46
CA SER A 421 -9.59 8.03 -3.92
C SER A 421 -10.62 7.00 -3.47
N ILE A 422 -11.43 6.49 -4.39
CA ILE A 422 -11.90 5.13 -4.23
C ILE A 422 -10.61 4.31 -4.35
N ASP A 423 -10.06 3.90 -3.19
CA ASP A 423 -8.83 3.12 -3.01
C ASP A 423 -8.92 1.72 -3.64
N SER A 424 -9.39 1.61 -4.88
CA SER A 424 -9.67 0.35 -5.52
C SER A 424 -9.64 0.51 -7.03
N TYR A 425 -8.44 0.71 -7.63
CA TYR A 425 -8.07 0.13 -8.94
C TYR A 425 -6.73 0.61 -9.53
N LEU A 426 -5.97 1.49 -8.87
CA LEU A 426 -4.68 1.98 -9.41
C LEU A 426 -3.46 1.10 -9.08
N HIS A 427 -3.67 -0.15 -8.65
CA HIS A 427 -2.73 -1.21 -9.02
C HIS A 427 -2.94 -1.53 -10.50
N GLY A 428 -2.62 -0.55 -11.35
CA GLY A 428 -2.30 -0.81 -12.73
C GLY A 428 -1.32 -1.96 -12.72
N LYS A 429 -1.65 -3.01 -13.48
CA LYS A 429 -0.72 -4.11 -13.75
C LYS A 429 0.58 -3.46 -14.17
N ILE A 430 1.54 -3.37 -13.25
CA ILE A 430 2.95 -3.28 -13.61
C ILE A 430 3.08 -4.49 -14.52
N SER A 431 3.23 -4.23 -15.80
CA SER A 431 3.56 -5.23 -16.79
C SER A 431 4.88 -5.81 -16.32
N GLN A 432 4.80 -6.81 -15.44
CA GLN A 432 5.95 -7.60 -15.07
C GLN A 432 6.51 -8.09 -16.39
N PRO A 433 7.84 -8.07 -16.55
CA PRO A 433 8.47 -8.62 -17.74
C PRO A 433 7.84 -9.98 -18.03
N LYS A 434 7.63 -10.30 -19.31
CA LYS A 434 7.21 -11.63 -19.77
C LYS A 434 8.30 -12.65 -19.39
N TYR A 435 8.52 -12.90 -18.11
CA TYR A 435 9.10 -14.14 -17.65
C TYR A 435 8.11 -15.21 -18.08
N GLU A 436 8.59 -16.22 -18.79
CA GLU A 436 7.81 -17.43 -19.04
C GLU A 436 7.22 -17.84 -17.69
N LEU A 437 5.89 -17.78 -17.59
CA LEU A 437 5.17 -18.01 -16.34
C LEU A 437 5.27 -19.50 -16.03
N ILE A 438 6.36 -19.88 -15.37
CA ILE A 438 6.62 -21.26 -14.95
C ILE A 438 5.50 -21.63 -14.00
N SER A 439 4.66 -22.56 -14.46
CA SER A 439 3.63 -23.12 -13.61
C SER A 439 4.16 -24.43 -13.04
N GLN A 440 4.26 -24.50 -11.70
CA GLN A 440 4.97 -25.56 -10.99
C GLN A 440 4.07 -26.22 -9.97
N SER A 441 3.94 -27.54 -10.03
CA SER A 441 3.28 -28.32 -8.99
C SER A 441 4.17 -28.47 -7.76
N ILE A 442 3.59 -28.34 -6.57
CA ILE A 442 4.29 -28.27 -5.28
C ILE A 442 3.58 -29.22 -4.30
N ASP A 443 4.36 -29.80 -3.37
CA ASP A 443 3.91 -30.79 -2.38
C ASP A 443 3.33 -32.06 -3.01
N SER A 444 4.21 -32.88 -3.58
CA SER A 444 3.85 -34.23 -4.06
C SER A 444 3.36 -35.11 -2.90
N ILE A 445 2.35 -35.92 -3.15
CA ILE A 445 1.84 -36.92 -2.20
C ILE A 445 2.00 -38.32 -2.78
N THR A 446 2.54 -39.24 -1.99
CA THR A 446 2.70 -40.65 -2.34
C THR A 446 1.54 -41.53 -1.87
N ASP A 447 0.84 -41.13 -0.80
CA ASP A 447 -0.07 -42.01 -0.05
C ASP A 447 -1.55 -41.92 -0.50
N ILE A 448 -1.83 -41.37 -1.68
CA ILE A 448 -3.20 -41.28 -2.20
C ILE A 448 -3.52 -42.52 -3.03
N ASN A 449 -4.64 -43.17 -2.69
CA ASN A 449 -5.21 -44.23 -3.50
C ASN A 449 -5.84 -43.66 -4.77
N LEU A 450 -5.16 -43.82 -5.92
CA LEU A 450 -5.65 -43.35 -7.23
C LEU A 450 -7.01 -43.95 -7.62
N ASN A 451 -7.40 -45.09 -7.04
CA ASN A 451 -8.70 -45.72 -7.32
C ASN A 451 -9.90 -44.88 -6.86
N ASP A 452 -9.69 -43.97 -5.89
CA ASP A 452 -10.72 -43.02 -5.45
C ASP A 452 -11.02 -41.95 -6.51
N TYR A 453 -10.17 -41.84 -7.54
CA TYR A 453 -10.26 -40.85 -8.61
C TYR A 453 -10.42 -41.52 -9.98
N THR A 454 -11.52 -42.25 -10.16
CA THR A 454 -11.83 -43.01 -11.40
C THR A 454 -11.72 -42.18 -12.67
N ILE A 455 -12.00 -40.88 -12.62
CA ILE A 455 -11.92 -39.96 -13.76
C ILE A 455 -10.48 -39.74 -14.22
N ILE A 456 -9.52 -39.69 -13.29
CA ILE A 456 -8.08 -39.60 -13.62
C ILE A 456 -7.63 -40.93 -14.24
N LEU A 457 -8.08 -42.06 -13.70
CA LEU A 457 -7.79 -43.38 -14.25
C LEU A 457 -8.36 -43.57 -15.67
N GLN A 458 -9.58 -43.09 -15.91
CA GLN A 458 -10.20 -43.10 -17.24
C GLN A 458 -9.44 -42.21 -18.22
N TYR A 459 -9.02 -41.01 -17.79
CA TYR A 459 -8.19 -40.13 -18.60
C TYR A 459 -6.86 -40.80 -18.95
N HIS A 460 -6.18 -41.37 -17.95
CA HIS A 460 -4.96 -42.13 -18.14
C HIS A 460 -5.12 -43.26 -19.16
N LYS A 461 -6.14 -44.11 -19.02
CA LYS A 461 -6.42 -45.21 -19.97
C LYS A 461 -6.67 -44.73 -21.40
N LYS A 462 -7.18 -43.50 -21.56
CA LYS A 462 -7.43 -42.90 -22.87
C LYS A 462 -6.18 -42.30 -23.50
N THR A 463 -5.24 -41.82 -22.69
CA THR A 463 -4.07 -41.04 -23.16
C THR A 463 -2.73 -41.78 -23.04
N CYS A 464 -2.68 -42.87 -22.28
CA CYS A 464 -1.47 -43.65 -22.00
C CYS A 464 -1.71 -45.13 -22.27
N ASN A 465 -0.71 -45.80 -22.84
CA ASN A 465 -0.73 -47.25 -23.05
C ASN A 465 -0.05 -48.04 -21.92
N CYS A 466 0.45 -47.39 -20.86
CA CYS A 466 1.07 -48.12 -19.76
C CYS A 466 0.02 -48.87 -18.93
N SER A 467 0.40 -50.02 -18.38
CA SER A 467 -0.47 -50.87 -17.57
C SER A 467 -0.69 -50.33 -16.16
N ASP A 468 0.27 -49.56 -15.64
CA ASP A 468 0.27 -49.06 -14.27
C ASP A 468 0.24 -47.52 -14.21
N PRO A 469 -0.90 -46.90 -13.85
CA PRO A 469 -1.05 -45.46 -13.78
C PRO A 469 -0.15 -44.77 -12.74
N LEU A 470 0.32 -45.50 -11.72
CA LEU A 470 1.20 -44.95 -10.69
C LEU A 470 2.55 -44.50 -11.25
N ASN A 471 3.00 -45.11 -12.35
CA ASN A 471 4.26 -44.73 -13.01
C ASN A 471 4.15 -43.45 -13.83
N CYS A 472 2.93 -43.03 -14.17
CA CYS A 472 2.70 -41.88 -15.05
C CYS A 472 2.05 -40.69 -14.36
N ILE A 473 1.47 -40.90 -13.18
CA ILE A 473 0.70 -39.87 -12.46
C ILE A 473 1.36 -39.57 -11.12
N SER A 474 1.70 -38.31 -10.90
CA SER A 474 2.06 -37.79 -9.58
C SER A 474 1.00 -36.80 -9.10
N ILE A 475 0.60 -36.89 -7.82
CA ILE A 475 -0.44 -36.04 -7.23
C ILE A 475 0.20 -34.96 -6.37
N HIS A 476 -0.36 -33.75 -6.40
CA HIS A 476 0.16 -32.58 -5.70
C HIS A 476 -0.94 -31.85 -4.91
N ARG A 477 -0.59 -31.29 -3.75
CA ARG A 477 -1.53 -30.48 -2.94
C ARG A 477 -1.64 -29.04 -3.42
N ARG A 478 -0.58 -28.50 -4.01
CA ARG A 478 -0.48 -27.10 -4.38
C ARG A 478 0.07 -26.97 -5.80
N CYS A 479 -0.27 -25.87 -6.44
CA CYS A 479 0.30 -25.53 -7.73
C CYS A 479 0.50 -24.02 -7.82
N LEU A 480 1.69 -23.61 -8.23
CA LEU A 480 1.98 -22.24 -8.61
C LEU A 480 1.49 -22.04 -10.04
N ILE A 481 0.47 -21.23 -10.25
CA ILE A 481 -0.07 -20.90 -11.57
C ILE A 481 0.06 -19.40 -11.73
N ARG A 482 0.83 -18.96 -12.72
CA ARG A 482 1.09 -17.54 -13.00
C ARG A 482 1.56 -16.75 -11.75
N ASN A 483 2.54 -17.30 -11.01
CA ASN A 483 3.04 -16.75 -9.74
C ASN A 483 2.01 -16.64 -8.59
N HIS A 484 0.87 -17.30 -8.71
CA HIS A 484 -0.11 -17.40 -7.62
C HIS A 484 -0.20 -18.83 -7.10
N MET A 485 -0.21 -18.98 -5.77
CA MET A 485 -0.32 -20.28 -5.11
C MET A 485 -1.78 -20.72 -5.05
N PHE A 486 -2.12 -21.78 -5.77
CA PHE A 486 -3.42 -22.44 -5.70
C PHE A 486 -3.34 -23.67 -4.81
N HIS A 487 -4.39 -23.90 -4.01
CA HIS A 487 -4.50 -25.05 -3.14
C HIS A 487 -5.57 -26.00 -3.68
N SER A 488 -5.35 -27.29 -3.50
CA SER A 488 -6.40 -28.28 -3.73
C SER A 488 -7.15 -28.63 -2.44
N PHE A 489 -8.28 -29.30 -2.58
CA PHE A 489 -9.14 -29.68 -1.46
C PHE A 489 -8.50 -30.71 -0.52
N ILE A 490 -7.52 -31.47 -1.02
CA ILE A 490 -6.70 -32.42 -0.22
C ILE A 490 -5.59 -31.74 0.59
N TYR A 491 -5.46 -30.41 0.52
CA TYR A 491 -4.51 -29.67 1.35
C TYR A 491 -4.92 -29.69 2.83
N ASN A 492 -3.96 -29.95 3.73
CA ASN A 492 -4.18 -30.22 5.15
C ASN A 492 -4.92 -29.10 5.94
N LYS A 493 -5.01 -27.89 5.37
CA LYS A 493 -5.76 -26.75 5.95
C LYS A 493 -7.15 -26.57 5.32
N LYS A 494 -7.83 -27.67 5.01
CA LYS A 494 -9.19 -27.67 4.46
C LYS A 494 -10.13 -26.79 5.30
N GLY A 495 -10.91 -25.94 4.62
CA GLY A 495 -11.90 -25.06 5.24
C GLY A 495 -11.35 -23.77 5.86
N LYS A 496 -10.02 -23.55 5.89
CA LYS A 496 -9.42 -22.30 6.40
C LYS A 496 -9.08 -21.27 5.32
N SER A 497 -9.15 -21.64 4.04
CA SER A 497 -8.96 -20.73 2.92
C SER A 497 -9.93 -21.08 1.79
N ASN A 498 -10.35 -20.08 1.00
CA ASN A 498 -11.18 -20.28 -0.20
C ASN A 498 -10.35 -20.50 -1.48
N SER A 499 -9.03 -20.71 -1.32
CA SER A 499 -8.06 -20.79 -2.42
C SER A 499 -8.20 -22.02 -3.33
N TYR A 500 -9.14 -22.92 -3.04
CA TYR A 500 -9.46 -24.07 -3.89
C TYR A 500 -10.62 -23.80 -4.86
N PHE A 501 -11.36 -22.69 -4.75
CA PHE A 501 -12.41 -22.35 -5.70
C PHE A 501 -11.87 -21.46 -6.82
N VAL A 502 -12.07 -21.87 -8.07
CA VAL A 502 -11.45 -21.23 -9.24
C VAL A 502 -12.41 -21.01 -10.39
N SER A 503 -12.05 -20.05 -11.23
CA SER A 503 -12.56 -19.88 -12.59
C SER A 503 -11.60 -20.51 -13.60
N TYR A 504 -12.13 -21.15 -14.64
CA TYR A 504 -11.35 -21.81 -15.67
C TYR A 504 -12.08 -21.86 -17.01
N VAL A 505 -11.35 -22.20 -18.07
CA VAL A 505 -11.90 -22.55 -19.40
C VAL A 505 -11.57 -24.01 -19.70
N LYS A 506 -12.39 -24.69 -20.51
CA LYS A 506 -12.18 -26.11 -20.86
C LYS A 506 -11.30 -26.35 -22.08
N SER A 507 -11.25 -25.38 -22.97
CA SER A 507 -10.50 -25.42 -24.20
C SER A 507 -10.01 -24.01 -24.48
N GLU A 508 -8.85 -23.89 -25.12
CA GLU A 508 -8.21 -22.59 -25.38
C GLU A 508 -9.11 -21.64 -26.20
N ASN A 509 -9.99 -22.19 -27.04
CA ASN A 509 -10.93 -21.42 -27.86
C ASN A 509 -12.28 -21.15 -27.18
N ALA A 510 -12.51 -21.63 -25.96
CA ALA A 510 -13.78 -21.42 -25.28
C ALA A 510 -13.82 -20.04 -24.61
N GLN A 511 -14.78 -19.21 -25.01
CA GLN A 511 -15.11 -17.97 -24.29
C GLN A 511 -15.95 -18.22 -23.03
N VAL A 512 -16.48 -19.43 -22.87
CA VAL A 512 -17.34 -19.79 -21.74
C VAL A 512 -16.48 -20.10 -20.51
N LYS A 513 -16.65 -19.30 -19.47
CA LYS A 513 -16.04 -19.52 -18.17
C LYS A 513 -16.81 -20.57 -17.39
N HIS A 514 -16.08 -21.41 -16.67
CA HIS A 514 -16.59 -22.38 -15.72
C HIS A 514 -16.05 -22.10 -14.33
N PHE A 515 -16.74 -22.65 -13.33
CA PHE A 515 -16.45 -22.43 -11.92
C PHE A 515 -16.45 -23.77 -11.18
N GLY A 516 -15.50 -23.96 -10.29
CA GLY A 516 -15.39 -25.23 -9.58
C GLY A 516 -14.37 -25.24 -8.45
N LYS A 517 -14.37 -26.33 -7.70
CA LYS A 517 -13.42 -26.61 -6.62
C LYS A 517 -12.32 -27.51 -7.13
N ILE A 518 -11.07 -27.12 -6.96
CA ILE A 518 -9.91 -27.96 -7.25
C ILE A 518 -9.87 -29.07 -6.20
N ILE A 519 -10.12 -30.30 -6.62
CA ILE A 519 -10.05 -31.48 -5.75
C ILE A 519 -8.60 -31.85 -5.48
N LEU A 520 -7.79 -31.96 -6.54
CA LEU A 520 -6.36 -32.22 -6.49
C LEU A 520 -5.66 -31.68 -7.74
N PHE A 521 -4.34 -31.52 -7.66
CA PHE A 521 -3.48 -31.32 -8.83
C PHE A 521 -2.77 -32.63 -9.15
N PHE A 522 -2.49 -32.89 -10.42
CA PHE A 522 -1.67 -34.03 -10.81
C PHE A 522 -0.81 -33.70 -12.04
N SER A 523 0.36 -34.32 -12.12
CA SER A 523 1.19 -34.29 -13.32
C SER A 523 1.02 -35.60 -14.09
N PHE A 524 0.92 -35.51 -15.40
CA PHE A 524 0.87 -36.65 -16.31
C PHE A 524 1.64 -36.30 -17.59
N MET A 525 2.62 -37.14 -17.97
CA MET A 525 3.49 -36.92 -19.15
C MET A 525 4.11 -35.51 -19.17
N ASN A 526 4.72 -35.09 -18.05
CA ASN A 526 5.33 -33.76 -17.83
C ASN A 526 4.37 -32.56 -17.93
N ASN A 527 3.07 -32.78 -18.09
CA ASN A 527 2.05 -31.74 -18.08
C ASN A 527 1.33 -31.74 -16.74
N ASN A 528 0.94 -30.56 -16.28
CA ASN A 528 0.24 -30.39 -15.01
C ASN A 528 -1.25 -30.10 -15.25
N TYR A 529 -2.09 -30.75 -14.46
CA TYR A 529 -3.54 -30.67 -14.54
C TYR A 529 -4.15 -30.44 -13.16
N ALA A 530 -5.33 -29.84 -13.13
CA ALA A 530 -6.21 -29.76 -11.98
C ALA A 530 -7.45 -30.64 -12.22
N LEU A 531 -7.77 -31.50 -11.26
CA LEU A 531 -9.09 -32.16 -11.22
C LEU A 531 -10.06 -31.20 -10.53
N VAL A 532 -11.01 -30.64 -11.28
CA VAL A 532 -11.94 -29.62 -10.80
C VAL A 532 -13.36 -30.20 -10.72
N GLN A 533 -13.97 -30.14 -9.54
CA GLN A 533 -15.39 -30.47 -9.36
C GLN A 533 -16.24 -29.23 -9.71
N ARG A 534 -17.07 -29.35 -10.75
CA ARG A 534 -17.78 -28.22 -11.34
C ARG A 534 -19.03 -27.83 -10.55
N HIS A 535 -19.22 -26.52 -10.39
CA HIS A 535 -20.49 -25.93 -10.00
C HIS A 535 -21.21 -25.37 -11.23
N VAL A 536 -22.47 -25.77 -11.44
CA VAL A 536 -23.23 -25.39 -12.65
C VAL A 536 -23.73 -23.96 -12.47
N GLN A 537 -23.46 -23.11 -13.46
CA GLN A 537 -24.01 -21.75 -13.47
C GLN A 537 -25.52 -21.82 -13.66
N SER A 538 -26.29 -21.25 -12.73
CA SER A 538 -27.76 -21.32 -12.72
C SER A 538 -28.37 -20.20 -13.56
N GLU A 539 -28.07 -18.96 -13.19
CA GLU A 539 -28.64 -17.76 -13.78
C GLU A 539 -27.68 -16.57 -13.72
N LYS A 540 -28.10 -15.44 -14.29
CA LYS A 540 -27.37 -14.17 -14.19
C LYS A 540 -27.59 -13.55 -12.82
N PHE A 541 -26.55 -13.05 -12.18
CA PHE A 541 -26.64 -12.49 -10.82
C PHE A 541 -27.54 -11.25 -10.76
N SER A 542 -27.56 -10.45 -11.83
CA SER A 542 -28.49 -9.33 -12.01
C SER A 542 -29.96 -9.75 -11.87
N GLY A 543 -30.29 -11.02 -12.18
CA GLY A 543 -31.62 -11.59 -12.05
C GLY A 543 -32.24 -11.45 -10.65
N LEU A 544 -31.40 -11.46 -9.60
CA LEU A 544 -31.83 -11.30 -8.20
C LEU A 544 -32.36 -9.89 -7.90
N PHE A 545 -32.01 -8.90 -8.72
CA PHE A 545 -32.34 -7.49 -8.51
C PHE A 545 -33.31 -6.95 -9.55
N LYS A 546 -34.02 -7.81 -10.30
CA LYS A 546 -34.98 -7.38 -11.33
C LYS A 546 -36.06 -6.42 -10.82
N GLN A 547 -36.40 -6.47 -9.53
CA GLN A 547 -37.37 -5.59 -8.90
C GLN A 547 -36.77 -4.24 -8.46
N SER A 548 -35.45 -4.09 -8.50
CA SER A 548 -34.77 -2.83 -8.14
C SER A 548 -34.98 -1.78 -9.22
N ALA A 549 -35.27 -0.54 -8.82
CA ALA A 549 -35.34 0.62 -9.73
C ALA A 549 -34.01 0.88 -10.47
N TYR A 550 -32.90 0.33 -9.98
CA TYR A 550 -31.57 0.48 -10.57
C TYR A 550 -31.14 -0.69 -11.48
N PHE A 551 -32.01 -1.68 -11.72
CA PHE A 551 -31.66 -2.91 -12.46
C PHE A 551 -31.00 -2.60 -13.82
N PHE A 552 -31.60 -1.76 -14.65
CA PHE A 552 -31.09 -1.42 -15.98
C PHE A 552 -29.72 -0.71 -15.98
N LEU A 553 -29.40 0.01 -14.89
CA LEU A 553 -28.11 0.68 -14.74
C LEU A 553 -27.01 -0.31 -14.33
N LEU A 554 -27.37 -1.35 -13.58
CA LEU A 554 -26.42 -2.24 -12.93
C LEU A 554 -26.27 -3.59 -13.62
N GLU A 555 -27.25 -4.08 -14.39
CA GLU A 555 -27.28 -5.47 -14.89
C GLU A 555 -25.99 -5.91 -15.57
N LYS A 556 -25.49 -5.12 -16.54
CA LYS A 556 -24.27 -5.44 -17.30
C LYS A 556 -23.02 -5.40 -16.43
N VAL A 557 -22.96 -4.47 -15.48
CA VAL A 557 -21.80 -4.30 -14.58
C VAL A 557 -21.77 -5.45 -13.59
N VAL A 558 -22.90 -5.74 -12.96
CA VAL A 558 -23.04 -6.72 -11.90
C VAL A 558 -22.82 -8.15 -12.42
N ASP A 559 -23.35 -8.49 -13.60
CA ASP A 559 -23.12 -9.80 -14.25
C ASP A 559 -21.68 -10.00 -14.76
N LYS A 560 -20.90 -8.92 -14.88
CA LYS A 560 -19.48 -9.01 -15.24
C LYS A 560 -18.61 -9.43 -14.04
N PHE A 561 -19.05 -9.13 -12.82
CA PHE A 561 -18.28 -9.35 -11.59
C PHE A 561 -18.77 -10.54 -10.77
N PHE A 562 -20.07 -10.86 -10.85
CA PHE A 562 -20.68 -11.89 -10.01
C PHE A 562 -21.40 -12.94 -10.84
N TRP A 563 -21.21 -14.20 -10.44
CA TRP A 563 -21.84 -15.36 -11.06
C TRP A 563 -22.64 -16.14 -10.03
N LEU A 564 -23.82 -16.63 -10.41
CA LEU A 564 -24.59 -17.57 -9.59
C LEU A 564 -24.33 -18.99 -10.05
N VAL A 565 -23.87 -19.83 -9.12
CA VAL A 565 -23.64 -21.25 -9.37
C VAL A 565 -24.38 -22.10 -8.34
N SER A 566 -24.62 -23.37 -8.66
CA SER A 566 -25.27 -24.32 -7.76
C SER A 566 -24.47 -24.44 -6.44
N LYS A 567 -25.15 -24.48 -5.29
CA LYS A 567 -24.46 -24.68 -4.01
C LYS A 567 -23.86 -26.07 -3.90
N GLU A 568 -24.64 -27.08 -4.24
CA GLU A 568 -24.14 -28.44 -4.36
C GLU A 568 -23.34 -28.56 -5.66
N PRO A 569 -22.10 -29.08 -5.60
CA PRO A 569 -21.36 -29.37 -6.81
C PRO A 569 -22.12 -30.41 -7.62
N ALA A 570 -22.10 -30.28 -8.94
CA ALA A 570 -22.59 -31.37 -9.77
C ALA A 570 -21.64 -32.57 -9.65
N ASN A 571 -22.13 -33.78 -9.93
CA ASN A 571 -21.28 -34.96 -10.15
C ASN A 571 -20.54 -34.87 -11.51
N LEU A 572 -20.04 -33.67 -11.82
CA LEU A 572 -19.31 -33.32 -13.03
C LEU A 572 -17.92 -32.90 -12.60
N PHE A 573 -16.92 -33.62 -13.08
CA PHE A 573 -15.53 -33.26 -12.89
C PHE A 573 -14.90 -32.95 -14.24
N ASP A 574 -14.01 -31.98 -14.23
CA ASP A 574 -13.18 -31.61 -15.37
C ASP A 574 -11.72 -31.88 -15.05
N ILE A 575 -10.99 -32.40 -16.03
CA ILE A 575 -9.53 -32.38 -16.02
C ILE A 575 -9.11 -31.14 -16.80
N VAL A 576 -8.52 -30.19 -16.09
CA VAL A 576 -8.22 -28.85 -16.60
C VAL A 576 -6.70 -28.67 -16.63
N PRO A 577 -6.08 -28.47 -17.80
CA PRO A 577 -4.68 -28.03 -17.88
C PRO A 577 -4.45 -26.79 -17.01
N ILE A 578 -3.39 -26.76 -16.20
CA ILE A 578 -3.22 -25.66 -15.22
C ILE A 578 -3.11 -24.27 -15.86
N ASN A 579 -2.67 -24.19 -17.12
CA ASN A 579 -2.62 -22.93 -17.89
C ASN A 579 -4.02 -22.38 -18.24
N GLN A 580 -5.07 -23.22 -18.16
CA GLN A 580 -6.47 -22.87 -18.38
C GLN A 580 -7.20 -22.47 -17.08
N VAL A 581 -6.56 -22.62 -15.92
CA VAL A 581 -7.04 -22.05 -14.66
C VAL A 581 -6.78 -20.53 -14.69
N ILE A 582 -7.83 -19.74 -14.51
CA ILE A 582 -7.78 -18.29 -14.72
C ILE A 582 -7.46 -17.56 -13.42
N LYS A 583 -8.32 -17.68 -12.41
CA LYS A 583 -8.22 -16.94 -11.14
C LYS A 583 -8.86 -17.68 -9.98
N HIS A 584 -8.39 -17.36 -8.76
CA HIS A 584 -9.13 -17.62 -7.53
C HIS A 584 -10.48 -16.94 -7.52
N CYS A 585 -11.43 -17.55 -6.83
CA CYS A 585 -12.75 -16.99 -6.61
C CYS A 585 -13.09 -16.95 -5.13
N ILE A 586 -13.80 -15.90 -4.71
CA ILE A 586 -14.52 -15.88 -3.44
C ILE A 586 -15.92 -16.39 -3.70
N THR A 587 -16.43 -17.17 -2.76
CA THR A 587 -17.82 -17.63 -2.79
C THR A 587 -18.57 -17.15 -1.56
N PHE A 588 -19.81 -16.72 -1.77
CA PHE A 588 -20.75 -16.36 -0.72
C PHE A 588 -21.98 -17.25 -0.85
N GLN A 589 -22.45 -17.80 0.27
CA GLN A 589 -23.68 -18.58 0.24
C GLN A 589 -24.89 -17.66 0.15
N PHE A 590 -25.76 -17.91 -0.83
CA PHE A 590 -27.04 -17.22 -0.99
C PHE A 590 -28.12 -18.24 -1.30
N GLN A 591 -29.00 -18.50 -0.31
CA GLN A 591 -30.04 -19.53 -0.41
C GLN A 591 -29.46 -20.91 -0.81
N GLN A 592 -29.94 -21.49 -1.92
CA GLN A 592 -29.47 -22.76 -2.50
C GLN A 592 -28.39 -22.57 -3.59
N GLN A 593 -27.85 -21.37 -3.73
CA GLN A 593 -26.83 -21.00 -4.71
C GLN A 593 -25.58 -20.46 -4.00
N LEU A 594 -24.49 -20.35 -4.77
CA LEU A 594 -23.28 -19.63 -4.41
C LEU A 594 -23.12 -18.44 -5.34
N ILE A 595 -22.87 -17.28 -4.76
CA ILE A 595 -22.41 -16.10 -5.49
C ILE A 595 -20.89 -16.22 -5.59
N VAL A 596 -20.35 -16.22 -6.79
CA VAL A 596 -18.93 -16.35 -7.08
C VAL A 596 -18.42 -15.03 -7.66
N THR A 597 -17.25 -14.58 -7.24
CA THR A 597 -16.52 -13.46 -7.86
C THR A 597 -15.05 -13.80 -8.00
N GLU A 598 -14.44 -13.41 -9.12
CA GLU A 598 -13.00 -13.53 -9.34
C GLU A 598 -12.23 -12.49 -8.52
N ILE A 599 -11.06 -12.87 -7.99
CA ILE A 599 -10.17 -11.95 -7.27
C ILE A 599 -8.99 -11.57 -8.18
N SER A 600 -8.69 -10.27 -8.31
CA SER A 600 -7.56 -9.77 -9.11
C SER A 600 -6.26 -9.62 -8.32
N ALA A 601 -6.33 -9.43 -7.00
CA ALA A 601 -5.19 -9.31 -6.12
C ALA A 601 -5.17 -10.49 -5.15
N TYR A 602 -4.15 -11.34 -5.25
CA TYR A 602 -3.99 -12.47 -4.34
C TYR A 602 -2.85 -12.19 -3.38
N HIS A 603 -3.19 -11.88 -2.13
CA HIS A 603 -2.32 -12.19 -1.01
C HIS A 603 -2.81 -13.53 -0.45
N GLU A 604 -1.92 -14.51 -0.33
CA GLU A 604 -2.21 -15.92 0.02
C GLU A 604 -2.99 -16.12 1.34
N HIS A 605 -3.23 -15.04 2.08
CA HIS A 605 -3.81 -15.02 3.43
C HIS A 605 -4.99 -14.04 3.61
N ASP A 606 -5.45 -13.38 2.55
CA ASP A 606 -6.71 -12.62 2.56
C ASP A 606 -7.90 -13.53 2.17
#